data_AF-A0A2T0MFC9-F1
#
_entry.id   AF-A0A2T0MFC9-F1
#
_cell.length_a   1.000
_cell.length_b   1.000
_cell.length_c   1.000
_cell.angle_alpha   90.00
_cell.angle_beta   90.00
_cell.angle_gamma   90.00
#
_symmetry.space_group_name_H-M   'P 1'
#
loop_
_entity.id
_entity.type
_entity.pdbx_description
1 polymer ?
#
loop_
_entity_poly.entity_id
_entity_poly.type
_entity_poly.pdbx_seq_one_letter_code
_entity_poly.pdbx_strand_id
1 'polypeptide(L)' 'MDQILLFKKIYAEAFRNLGHKILKNGFKIYFWICTALLAVVLYAFCYRLLTGFAWD' A
#
# COMPACT_ATOMS: atom_id res chain seq x y z
N MET A 1 -12.34 -39.02 4.36
CA MET A 1 -12.41 -37.85 5.27
C MET A 1 -11.04 -37.19 5.44
N ASP A 2 -9.94 -37.96 5.39
CA ASP A 2 -8.55 -37.47 5.48
C ASP A 2 -8.11 -36.42 4.44
N GLN A 3 -8.53 -36.57 3.18
CA GLN A 3 -8.13 -35.66 2.11
C GLN A 3 -8.62 -34.22 2.35
N ILE A 4 -9.84 -34.07 2.88
CA ILE A 4 -10.42 -32.76 3.21
C ILE A 4 -9.65 -32.10 4.36
N LEU A 5 -9.19 -32.89 5.32
CA LEU A 5 -8.39 -32.41 6.45
C LEU A 5 -7.02 -31.90 5.98
N LEU A 6 -6.38 -32.62 5.04
CA LEU A 6 -5.12 -32.24 4.41
C LEU A 6 -5.26 -30.94 3.60
N PHE A 7 -6.28 -30.83 2.75
CA PHE A 7 -6.55 -29.61 1.99
C PHE A 7 -6.78 -28.40 2.89
N LYS A 8 -7.54 -28.57 3.98
CA LYS A 8 -7.77 -27.49 4.95
C LYS A 8 -6.49 -27.03 5.64
N LYS A 9 -5.58 -27.94 5.99
CA LYS A 9 -4.28 -27.59 6.57
C LYS A 9 -3.40 -26.82 5.60
N ILE A 10 -3.30 -27.29 4.36
CA ILE A 10 -2.51 -26.64 3.31
C ILE A 10 -3.07 -25.24 3.02
N TYR A 11 -4.39 -25.09 2.94
CA TYR A 11 -5.03 -23.79 2.71
C TYR A 11 -4.79 -22.82 3.87
N ALA A 12 -4.94 -23.26 5.13
CA ALA A 12 -4.69 -22.43 6.31
C ALA A 12 -3.21 -22.03 6.43
N GLU A 13 -2.28 -22.93 6.11
CA GLU A 13 -0.84 -22.66 6.12
C GLU A 13 -0.43 -21.71 4.99
N ALA A 14 -0.97 -21.92 3.79
CA ALA A 14 -0.79 -21.03 2.66
C ALA A 14 -1.31 -19.63 2.99
N PHE A 15 -2.54 -19.49 3.50
CA PHE A 15 -3.11 -18.17 3.84
C PHE A 15 -2.32 -17.45 4.94
N ARG A 16 -1.81 -18.18 5.94
CA ARG A 16 -0.99 -17.62 7.02
C ARG A 16 0.35 -17.10 6.51
N ASN A 17 0.98 -17.79 5.56
CA ASN A 17 2.23 -17.36 4.94
C ASN A 17 2.03 -16.26 3.88
N LEU A 18 0.93 -16.34 3.13
CA LEU A 18 0.55 -15.40 2.08
C LEU A 18 0.21 -14.02 2.68
N GLY A 19 -0.54 -14.00 3.78
CA GLY A 19 -0.78 -12.80 4.57
C GLY A 19 0.53 -12.15 4.99
N HIS A 20 1.46 -12.87 5.61
CA HIS A 20 2.71 -12.25 6.08
C HIS A 20 3.53 -11.63 4.93
N LYS A 21 3.65 -12.31 3.78
CA LYS A 21 4.44 -11.83 2.64
C LYS A 21 3.79 -10.69 1.88
N ILE A 22 2.50 -10.81 1.56
CA ILE A 22 1.75 -9.80 0.81
C ILE A 22 1.54 -8.55 1.65
N LEU A 23 1.19 -8.70 2.93
CA LEU A 23 0.97 -7.55 3.81
C LEU A 23 2.28 -6.79 4.02
N LYS A 24 3.42 -7.48 4.24
CA LYS A 24 4.70 -6.82 4.47
C LYS A 24 5.23 -6.07 3.23
N ASN A 25 5.10 -6.66 2.04
CA ASN A 25 5.63 -6.05 0.82
C ASN A 25 4.63 -5.09 0.15
N GLY A 26 3.35 -5.44 0.14
CA GLY A 26 2.27 -4.63 -0.43
C GLY A 26 2.09 -3.30 0.31
N PHE A 27 2.10 -3.32 1.65
CA PHE A 27 2.02 -2.07 2.42
C PHE A 27 3.22 -1.17 2.19
N LYS A 28 4.41 -1.72 1.97
CA LYS A 28 5.62 -0.92 1.67
C LYS A 28 5.48 -0.19 0.35
N ILE A 29 5.04 -0.87 -0.71
CA ILE A 29 4.83 -0.27 -2.03
C ILE A 29 3.70 0.77 -1.96
N TYR A 30 2.58 0.42 -1.32
CA TYR A 30 1.45 1.32 -1.14
C TYR A 30 1.84 2.58 -0.37
N PHE A 31 2.60 2.44 0.72
CA PHE A 31 3.12 3.56 1.49
C PHE A 31 4.01 4.48 0.66
N TRP A 32 4.91 3.92 -0.16
CA TRP A 32 5.75 4.70 -1.06
C TRP A 32 4.94 5.44 -2.13
N ILE A 33 3.90 4.82 -2.69
CA ILE A 33 2.99 5.46 -3.66
C ILE A 33 2.24 6.62 -3.00
N CYS A 34 1.64 6.40 -1.82
CA CYS A 34 0.95 7.46 -1.08
C CYS A 34 1.90 8.60 -0.71
N THR A 35 3.13 8.29 -0.30
CA THR A 35 4.14 9.30 0.03
C THR A 35 4.55 10.11 -1.19
N ALA A 36 4.73 9.47 -2.36
CA ALA A 36 5.01 10.16 -3.61
C ALA A 36 3.86 11.09 -4.00
N LEU A 37 2.61 10.64 -3.89
CA LEU A 37 1.44 11.44 -4.19
C LEU A 37 1.32 12.66 -3.26
N LEU A 38 1.60 12.47 -1.96
CA LEU A 38 1.67 13.57 -0.99
C LEU A 38 2.78 14.57 -1.34
N ALA A 39 3.95 14.11 -1.76
CA ALA A 39 5.04 14.98 -2.18
C ALA A 39 4.65 15.87 -3.37
N VAL A 40 3.92 15.32 -4.34
CA VAL A 40 3.40 16.08 -5.49
C VAL A 40 2.40 17.16 -5.04
N VAL A 41 1.48 16.82 -4.13
CA VAL A 41 0.52 17.79 -3.58
C VAL A 41 1.24 18.89 -2.81
N LEU A 42 2.22 18.54 -1.98
CA LEU A 42 3.02 19.52 -1.24
C LEU A 42 3.82 20.42 -2.18
N TYR A 43 4.40 19.87 -3.25
CA TYR A 43 5.09 20.66 -4.26
C TYR A 43 4.13 21.66 -4.93
N ALA A 44 2.96 21.20 -5.40
CA ALA A 44 1.97 22.06 -6.03
C ALA A 44 1.45 23.13 -5.06
N PHE A 45 1.26 22.78 -3.80
CA PHE A 45 0.86 23.70 -2.75
C PHE A 45 1.93 24.75 -2.47
N CYS A 46 3.20 24.35 -2.30
CA CYS A 46 4.33 25.27 -2.15
C CYS A 46 4.50 26.17 -3.37
N TYR A 47 4.37 25.62 -4.59
CA TYR A 47 4.37 26.40 -5.81
C TYR A 47 3.28 27.48 -5.76
N ARG A 48 2.06 27.11 -5.37
CA ARG A 48 0.94 28.06 -5.20
C ARG A 48 1.18 29.11 -4.11
N LEU A 49 1.82 28.74 -3.00
CA LEU A 49 2.19 29.69 -1.94
C LEU A 49 3.27 30.68 -2.42
N LEU A 50 4.31 30.19 -3.11
CA LEU A 50 5.46 30.99 -3.52
C LEU A 50 5.19 31.87 -4.74
N THR A 51 4.41 31.38 -5.70
CA THR A 51 3.98 32.20 -6.86
C THR A 51 2.90 33.20 -6.51
N GLY A 52 2.43 33.20 -5.26
CA GLY A 52 1.29 33.98 -4.81
C GLY A 52 0.00 33.47 -5.46
N PHE A 53 -1.13 33.70 -4.82
CA PHE A 53 -2.36 33.79 -5.58
C PHE A 53 -2.12 34.89 -6.62
N ALA A 54 -1.91 34.51 -7.89
CA ALA A 54 -2.17 35.41 -9.00
C ALA A 54 -3.66 35.72 -8.91
N TRP A 55 -4.01 36.73 -8.11
CA TRP A 55 -5.28 37.41 -8.13
C TRP A 55 -5.27 38.19 -9.45
N ASP A 56 -5.77 37.55 -10.50
CA ASP A 56 -6.54 38.23 -11.53
C ASP A 56 -8.02 37.92 -11.24
#